data_AF-A0AAV2YH34-F1
#
_entry.id   AF-A0AAV2YH34-F1
#
_cell.length_a   1.000
_cell.length_b   1.000
_cell.length_c   1.000
_cell.angle_alpha   90.00
_cell.angle_beta   90.00
_cell.angle_gamma   90.00
#
_symmetry.space_group_name_H-M   'P 1'
#
loop_
_entity.id
_entity.type
_entity.pdbx_description
1 polymer ?
#
loop_
_entity_poly.entity_id
_entity_poly.type
_entity_poly.pdbx_seq_one_letter_code
_entity_poly.pdbx_strand_id
1 'polypeptide(L)'
;DSAYGTSFPSIVPPYKLLASSLPANARFNARLSSVRIIIEHCFGILKRRFPLLSLHAIRLGDEKAAIRFCKTQLACFILRNICVELNEAPLDGDGERNIDSNSDHDDDHVQ
;
A
#
# COMPACT_ATOMS: atom_id res chain seq x y z
N ASP A 1 -5.19 -12.76 -9.22
CA ASP A 1 -4.39 -11.56 -8.95
C ASP A 1 -3.66 -11.19 -10.23
N SER A 2 -4.36 -10.57 -11.18
CA SER A 2 -3.83 -10.23 -12.51
C SER A 2 -4.79 -9.29 -13.25
N ALA A 3 -5.11 -8.15 -12.62
CA ALA A 3 -5.82 -7.06 -13.30
C ALA A 3 -4.87 -6.22 -14.19
N TYR A 4 -3.57 -6.27 -13.89
CA TYR A 4 -2.53 -5.60 -14.67
C TYR A 4 -1.56 -6.66 -15.16
N GLY A 5 -1.24 -6.64 -16.46
CA GLY A 5 -0.14 -7.44 -16.98
C GLY A 5 1.13 -7.06 -16.21
N THR A 6 1.79 -8.03 -15.58
CA THR A 6 3.03 -7.82 -14.82
C THR A 6 4.24 -7.59 -15.75
N SER A 7 3.99 -7.03 -16.93
CA SER A 7 4.95 -6.80 -17.99
C SER A 7 5.14 -5.30 -18.20
N PHE A 8 6.39 -4.93 -18.44
CA PHE A 8 6.75 -3.63 -19.00
C PHE A 8 5.91 -3.34 -20.26
N PRO A 9 5.44 -2.09 -20.48
CA PRO A 9 5.79 -0.86 -19.77
C PRO A 9 4.94 -0.55 -18.51
N SER A 10 3.98 -1.39 -18.16
CA SER A 10 2.92 -0.99 -17.22
C SER A 10 3.29 -1.13 -15.74
N ILE A 11 3.88 -2.26 -15.34
CA ILE A 11 4.27 -2.56 -13.95
C ILE A 11 5.57 -3.36 -13.94
N VAL A 12 6.49 -3.02 -13.04
CA VAL A 12 7.67 -3.83 -12.71
C VAL A 12 7.38 -4.64 -11.45
N PRO A 13 7.20 -5.97 -11.54
CA PRO A 13 6.96 -6.80 -10.37
C PRO A 13 8.26 -6.99 -9.55
N PRO A 14 8.15 -7.39 -8.27
CA PRO A 14 9.31 -7.82 -7.49
C PRO A 14 10.07 -8.95 -8.19
N TYR A 15 11.40 -8.90 -8.16
CA TYR A 15 12.24 -10.00 -8.64
C TYR A 15 12.06 -11.23 -7.74
N LYS A 16 12.01 -12.43 -8.34
CA LYS A 16 11.81 -13.71 -7.62
C LYS A 16 13.01 -14.63 -7.80
N LEU A 17 13.14 -15.65 -6.94
CA LEU A 17 14.15 -16.72 -7.03
C LEU A 17 15.58 -16.15 -7.07
N LEU A 18 16.50 -16.78 -7.81
CA LEU A 18 17.90 -16.38 -7.89
C LEU A 18 18.11 -14.93 -8.38
N ALA A 19 17.13 -14.35 -9.08
CA ALA A 19 17.23 -12.95 -9.49
C ALA A 19 17.07 -11.99 -8.29
N SER A 20 16.38 -12.37 -7.21
CA SER A 20 16.18 -11.50 -6.06
C SER A 20 17.42 -11.33 -5.19
N SER A 21 18.40 -12.24 -5.28
CA SER A 21 19.66 -12.15 -4.53
C SER A 21 20.72 -11.27 -5.20
N LEU A 22 20.50 -10.85 -6.45
CA LEU A 22 21.36 -9.85 -7.09
C LEU A 22 21.25 -8.52 -6.30
N PRO A 23 22.36 -7.86 -5.93
CA PRO A 23 22.34 -6.70 -5.03
C PRO A 23 21.36 -5.59 -5.47
N ALA A 24 21.35 -5.26 -6.76
CA ALA A 24 20.45 -4.24 -7.31
C ALA A 24 18.96 -4.64 -7.18
N ASN A 25 18.65 -5.91 -7.42
CA ASN A 25 17.28 -6.43 -7.36
C ASN A 25 16.80 -6.58 -5.92
N ALA A 26 17.69 -6.97 -5.01
CA ALA A 26 17.42 -7.01 -3.57
C ALA A 26 17.07 -5.62 -3.04
N ARG A 27 17.85 -4.59 -3.42
CA ARG A 27 17.59 -3.20 -3.05
C ARG A 27 16.27 -2.68 -3.62
N PHE A 28 15.96 -3.01 -4.88
CA PHE A 28 14.66 -2.69 -5.48
C PHE A 28 13.51 -3.35 -4.71
N ASN A 29 13.59 -4.66 -4.45
CA ASN A 29 12.57 -5.40 -3.73
C ASN A 29 12.36 -4.87 -2.30
N ALA A 30 13.44 -4.52 -1.59
CA ALA A 30 13.37 -3.93 -0.25
C ALA A 30 12.67 -2.56 -0.28
N ARG A 31 12.98 -1.71 -1.26
CA ARG A 31 12.28 -0.43 -1.40
C ARG A 31 10.81 -0.64 -1.74
N LEU A 32 10.51 -1.52 -2.68
CA LEU A 32 9.14 -1.84 -3.09
C LEU A 32 8.31 -2.40 -1.93
N SER A 33 8.88 -3.30 -1.11
CA SER A 33 8.20 -3.87 0.05
C SER A 33 7.93 -2.82 1.13
N SER A 34 8.90 -1.94 1.41
CA SER A 34 8.73 -0.85 2.41
C SER A 34 7.53 0.06 2.07
N VAL A 35 7.41 0.46 0.81
CA VAL A 35 6.30 1.29 0.33
C VAL A 35 4.98 0.52 0.39
N ARG A 36 5.00 -0.77 0.03
CA ARG A 36 3.80 -1.61 0.06
C ARG A 36 3.25 -1.79 1.47
N ILE A 37 4.12 -1.93 2.48
CA ILE A 37 3.70 -2.02 3.90
C ILE A 37 2.91 -0.78 4.30
N ILE A 38 3.38 0.42 3.96
CA ILE A 38 2.70 1.69 4.27
C ILE A 38 1.32 1.73 3.60
N ILE A 39 1.27 1.37 2.31
CA ILE A 39 0.03 1.35 1.53
C ILE A 39 -0.98 0.35 2.11
N GLU A 40 -0.56 -0.88 2.38
CA GLU A 40 -1.42 -1.93 2.96
C GLU A 40 -1.94 -1.53 4.34
N HIS A 41 -1.09 -0.92 5.17
CA HIS A 41 -1.48 -0.44 6.48
C HIS A 41 -2.54 0.66 6.39
N CYS A 42 -2.31 1.67 5.53
CA CYS A 42 -3.23 2.77 5.30
C CYS A 42 -4.61 2.26 4.82
N PHE A 43 -4.63 1.36 3.83
CA PHE A 43 -5.87 0.73 3.38
C PHE A 43 -6.52 -0.14 4.45
N GLY A 44 -5.74 -0.80 5.32
CA GLY A 44 -6.25 -1.56 6.45
C GLY A 44 -6.97 -0.69 7.49
N ILE A 45 -6.49 0.54 7.73
CA ILE A 45 -7.17 1.52 8.58
C ILE A 45 -8.47 1.98 7.92
N LEU A 46 -8.42 2.34 6.64
CA LEU A 46 -9.60 2.82 5.89
C LEU A 46 -10.70 1.79 5.80
N LYS A 47 -10.37 0.54 5.48
CA LYS A 47 -11.37 -0.55 5.35
C LYS A 47 -12.05 -0.89 6.67
N ARG A 48 -11.34 -0.75 7.80
CA ARG A 48 -11.93 -0.93 9.14
C ARG A 48 -12.90 0.20 9.48
N ARG A 49 -12.54 1.43 9.14
CA ARG A 49 -13.37 2.62 9.40
C ARG A 49 -14.56 2.76 8.46
N PHE A 50 -14.38 2.37 7.21
CA PHE A 50 -15.40 2.44 6.16
C PHE A 50 -15.67 1.03 5.61
N PRO A 51 -16.47 0.21 6.30
CA PRO A 51 -16.78 -1.17 5.87
C PRO A 51 -17.33 -1.27 4.44
N LEU A 52 -17.92 -0.19 3.94
CA LEU A 52 -18.34 -0.08 2.54
C LEU A 52 -17.19 -0.43 1.58
N LEU A 53 -15.94 -0.06 1.87
CA LEU A 53 -14.78 -0.37 1.02
C LEU A 53 -14.48 -1.87 0.94
N SER A 54 -14.90 -2.65 1.94
CA SER A 54 -14.74 -4.11 2.00
C SER A 54 -15.94 -4.85 1.38
N LEU A 55 -17.14 -4.26 1.48
CA LEU A 55 -18.37 -4.83 0.94
C LEU A 55 -18.53 -4.62 -0.57
N HIS A 56 -17.87 -3.59 -1.10
CA HIS A 56 -17.81 -3.32 -2.53
C HIS A 56 -16.89 -4.34 -3.23
N ALA A 57 -17.41 -5.53 -3.50
CA ALA A 57 -16.92 -6.37 -4.60
C ALA A 57 -17.31 -5.70 -5.93
N ILE A 58 -16.79 -4.50 -6.19
CA ILE A 58 -17.05 -3.78 -7.45
C ILE A 58 -16.38 -4.61 -8.54
N ARG A 59 -17.21 -5.30 -9.33
CA ARG A 59 -16.82 -5.69 -10.67
C ARG A 59 -16.53 -4.38 -11.41
N LEU A 60 -15.26 -4.12 -11.65
CA LEU A 60 -14.78 -3.00 -12.44
C LEU A 60 -15.15 -3.25 -13.91
N GLY A 61 -16.45 -3.21 -14.19
CA GLY A 61 -17.02 -3.61 -15.48
C GLY A 61 -16.92 -2.51 -16.53
N ASP A 62 -16.83 -1.25 -16.10
CA ASP A 62 -16.68 -0.08 -16.97
C ASP A 62 -15.81 1.01 -16.33
N GLU A 63 -15.33 1.94 -17.15
CA GLU A 63 -14.51 3.08 -16.72
C GLU A 63 -15.26 3.95 -15.68
N LYS A 64 -16.57 4.10 -15.84
CA LYS A 64 -17.39 4.88 -14.91
C LYS A 64 -17.41 4.27 -13.51
N ALA A 65 -17.48 2.94 -13.39
CA ALA A 65 -17.37 2.24 -12.11
C ALA A 65 -15.99 2.45 -11.48
N ALA A 66 -14.92 2.45 -12.30
CA ALA A 66 -13.58 2.74 -11.80
C ALA A 66 -13.45 4.17 -11.26
N ILE A 67 -13.96 5.15 -11.99
CA ILE A 67 -13.96 6.55 -11.54
C ILE A 67 -14.76 6.71 -10.24
N ARG A 68 -15.95 6.08 -10.16
CA ARG A 68 -16.76 6.10 -8.92
C ARG A 68 -16.01 5.48 -7.76
N PHE A 69 -15.37 4.33 -7.97
CA PHE A 69 -14.56 3.68 -6.95
C PHE A 69 -13.43 4.58 -6.45
N CYS A 70 -12.65 5.17 -7.35
CA CYS A 70 -11.58 6.10 -6.99
C CYS A 70 -12.10 7.31 -6.20
N LYS A 71 -13.26 7.87 -6.58
CA LYS A 71 -13.90 8.98 -5.85
C LYS A 71 -14.33 8.56 -4.44
N THR A 72 -14.90 7.36 -4.29
CA THR A 72 -15.27 6.83 -2.98
C THR A 72 -14.04 6.65 -2.09
N GLN A 73 -12.94 6.12 -2.62
CA GLN A 73 -11.68 6.00 -1.88
C GLN A 73 -11.18 7.38 -1.43
N LEU A 74 -11.15 8.35 -2.35
CA LEU A 74 -10.73 9.73 -2.06
C LEU A 74 -11.58 10.37 -0.95
N ALA A 75 -12.90 10.20 -1.00
CA ALA A 75 -13.81 10.69 0.03
C ALA A 75 -13.49 10.07 1.41
N CYS A 76 -13.21 8.77 1.47
CA CYS A 76 -12.80 8.10 2.71
C CYS A 76 -11.47 8.65 3.27
N PHE A 77 -10.49 8.97 2.42
CA PHE A 77 -9.24 9.63 2.86
C PHE A 77 -9.52 11.01 3.46
N ILE A 78 -10.31 11.84 2.78
CA ILE A 78 -10.66 13.19 3.24
C ILE A 78 -11.40 13.11 4.59
N LEU A 79 -12.40 12.22 4.69
CA LEU A 79 -13.15 12.03 5.93
C LEU A 79 -12.26 11.54 7.07
N ARG A 80 -11.31 10.62 6.82
CA ARG A 80 -10.35 10.19 7.85
C ARG A 80 -9.51 11.36 8.35
N ASN A 81 -9.03 12.22 7.46
CA ASN A 81 -8.24 13.40 7.86
C ASN A 81 -9.07 14.35 8.74
N ILE A 82 -10.32 14.63 8.36
CA ILE A 82 -11.24 15.43 9.17
C ILE A 82 -11.42 14.81 10.57
N CYS A 83 -11.62 13.50 10.66
CA CYS A 83 -11.75 12.82 11.95
C CYS A 83 -10.48 12.90 12.81
N VAL A 84 -9.30 12.86 12.20
CA VAL A 84 -8.02 13.06 12.89
C VAL A 84 -7.91 14.49 13.42
N GLU A 85 -8.29 15.49 12.63
CA GLU A 85 -8.32 16.89 13.05
C GLU A 85 -9.32 17.14 14.20
N LEU A 86 -10.47 16.45 14.18
CA LEU A 86 -11.47 16.49 15.25
C LEU A 86 -11.07 15.67 16.50
N ASN A 87 -9.88 15.07 16.51
CA ASN A 87 -9.36 14.22 17.57
C ASN A 87 -10.33 13.09 17.96
N GLU A 88 -11.06 12.54 16.98
CA GLU A 88 -11.95 11.41 17.21
C GLU A 88 -11.14 10.18 17.60
N ALA A 89 -11.68 9.43 18.57
CA ALA A 89 -11.04 8.22 19.06
C ALA A 89 -10.70 7.29 17.87
N PRO A 90 -9.45 6.81 17.81
CA PRO A 90 -9.05 5.76 16.89
C PRO A 90 -9.97 4.53 17.07
N LEU A 91 -10.42 3.90 15.98
CA LEU A 91 -11.26 2.70 16.08
C LEU A 91 -10.40 1.52 16.50
N ASP A 92 -10.83 0.73 17.49
CA ASP A 92 -10.11 -0.42 18.07
C ASP A 92 -9.11 -1.09 17.09
N GLY A 93 -7.81 -0.88 17.37
CA GLY A 93 -6.69 -1.51 16.64
C GLY A 93 -6.05 -0.67 15.52
N ASP A 94 -6.37 0.60 15.36
CA ASP A 94 -5.68 1.55 14.45
C ASP A 94 -4.51 2.30 15.11
N GLY A 95 -4.06 1.85 16.29
CA GLY A 95 -2.88 2.38 16.97
C GLY A 95 -1.69 2.49 16.02
N GLU A 96 -1.14 3.70 15.93
CA GLU A 96 0.06 4.04 15.17
C GLU A 96 1.21 3.16 15.64
N ARG A 97 1.53 2.11 14.88
CA ARG A 97 2.80 1.41 15.07
C ARG A 97 3.84 2.25 14.34
N ASN A 98 4.77 2.84 15.09
CA ASN A 98 5.96 3.50 14.56
C ASN A 98 6.60 2.60 13.48
N ILE A 99 6.51 3.03 12.23
CA ILE A 99 7.19 2.38 11.11
C ILE A 99 8.60 2.95 11.09
N ASP A 100 9.41 2.59 12.10
CA ASP A 100 10.85 2.87 12.07
C ASP A 100 11.45 2.06 10.93
N SER A 101 11.56 2.71 9.77
CA SER A 101 12.27 2.21 8.61
C SER A 101 13.75 2.49 8.78
N ASN A 102 14.38 1.98 9.86
CA ASN A 102 15.84 2.01 9.96
C ASN A 102 16.40 0.69 9.42
N SER A 103 16.54 0.64 8.09
CA SER A 103 17.39 -0.34 7.41
C SER A 103 18.61 0.37 6.85
N ASP A 104 19.37 1.04 7.71
CA ASP A 104 20.78 1.32 7.45
C ASP A 104 21.55 0.02 7.73
N HIS A 105 21.73 -0.77 6.67
CA HIS A 105 22.77 -1.79 6.64
C HIS A 105 23.87 -1.25 5.73
N ASP A 106 24.64 -0.32 6.30
CA ASP A 106 26.02 -0.11 5.86
C ASP A 106 26.79 -1.36 6.28
N ASP A 107 27.06 -2.23 5.31
CA ASP A 107 28.16 -3.19 5.40
C ASP A 107 29.13 -2.88 4.26
N ASP A 108 29.80 -1.74 4.43
CA ASP A 108 31.10 -1.48 3.82
C ASP A 108 32.12 -2.37 4.55
N HIS A 109 32.26 -3.61 4.09
CA HIS A 109 33.48 -4.38 4.31
C HIS A 109 34.13 -4.72 2.97
N VAL A 110 34.90 -3.74 2.49
CA VAL A 110 36.11 -3.99 1.72
C VAL A 110 37.09 -4.73 2.64
N GLN A 111 37.40 -5.98 2.30
CA GLN A 111 38.76 -6.55 2.33
C GLN A 111 38.82 -7.84 1.51
#